data_AF-A0A2G9TKW0-F1
#
_entry.id   AF-A0A2G9TKW0-F1
#
_cell.length_a   1.000
_cell.length_b   1.000
_cell.length_c   1.000
_cell.angle_alpha   90.00
_cell.angle_beta   90.00
_cell.angle_gamma   90.00
#
_symmetry.space_group_name_H-M   'P 1'
#
loop_
_entity.id
_entity.type
_entity.pdbx_description
1 polymer ?
#
loop_
_entity_poly.entity_id
_entity_poly.type
_entity_poly.pdbx_seq_one_letter_code
_entity_poly.pdbx_strand_id
1 'polypeptide(L)'
;DVDIMGGVISSDTHIAENVPLQRFTGTDPITDIDPFWNNLLSFNLKIDDYDTAQARAFDESLNDFLQSLMYNTQTSGNFAAFIRVFLRRSTELKTSEQYEKS
;
A
#
# COMPACT_ATOMS: atom_id res chain seq x y z
N ASP A 1 4.28 7.87 24.77
CA ASP A 1 3.62 7.13 23.69
C ASP A 1 4.07 7.64 22.35
N VAL A 2 4.84 6.82 21.65
CA VAL A 2 5.16 7.03 20.24
C VAL A 2 4.20 6.12 19.49
N ASP A 3 3.17 6.71 18.89
CA ASP A 3 2.29 6.04 17.92
C ASP A 3 3.16 5.57 16.76
N ILE A 4 3.52 4.29 16.79
CA ILE A 4 4.09 3.62 15.63
C ILE A 4 2.93 3.49 14.64
N MET A 5 2.97 4.27 13.56
CA MET A 5 2.11 4.17 12.37
C MET A 5 2.32 2.83 11.63
N GLY A 6 2.11 1.73 12.33
CA GLY A 6 2.02 0.38 11.79
C GLY A 6 0.85 -0.26 12.50
N GLY A 7 -0.36 -0.01 11.98
CA GLY A 7 -1.58 -0.56 12.53
C GLY A 7 -1.48 -2.08 12.59
N VAL A 8 -1.50 -2.63 13.80
CA VAL A 8 -1.79 -4.05 13.99
C VAL A 8 -3.21 -4.27 13.48
N ILE A 9 -3.40 -5.19 12.54
CA ILE A 9 -4.74 -5.59 12.13
C ILE A 9 -5.29 -6.40 13.30
N SER A 10 -5.96 -5.74 14.24
CA SER A 10 -6.78 -6.42 15.24
C SER A 10 -8.02 -7.01 14.57
N SER A 11 -8.70 -7.93 15.24
CA SER A 11 -9.99 -8.49 14.83
C SER A 11 -11.05 -7.44 14.46
N ASP A 12 -10.87 -6.18 14.84
CA ASP A 12 -11.76 -5.04 14.56
C ASP A 12 -11.26 -4.12 13.44
N THR A 13 -10.09 -4.38 12.84
CA THR A 13 -9.51 -3.52 11.80
C THR A 13 -10.18 -3.80 10.46
N HIS A 14 -11.18 -2.98 10.11
CA HIS A 14 -11.88 -3.06 8.83
C HIS A 14 -10.99 -2.47 7.74
N ILE A 15 -10.38 -3.32 6.91
CA ILE A 15 -9.55 -2.90 5.76
C ILE A 15 -10.37 -2.02 4.80
N ALA A 16 -11.68 -2.24 4.75
CA ALA A 16 -12.62 -1.39 4.03
C ALA A 16 -12.49 0.09 4.41
N GLU A 17 -12.08 0.42 5.64
CA GLU A 17 -11.90 1.78 6.15
C GLU A 17 -10.48 2.32 5.98
N ASN A 18 -9.59 1.56 5.34
CA ASN A 18 -8.22 1.97 5.11
C ASN A 18 -8.15 3.11 4.10
N VAL A 19 -8.09 4.34 4.60
CA VAL A 19 -8.07 5.57 3.79
C VAL A 19 -6.94 5.56 2.74
N PRO A 20 -5.71 5.11 3.03
CA PRO A 20 -4.68 4.95 2.01
C PRO A 20 -5.07 4.00 0.85
N LEU A 21 -5.64 2.82 1.15
CA LEU A 21 -6.06 1.86 0.13
C LEU A 21 -7.27 2.36 -0.67
N GLN A 22 -8.24 3.00 -0.02
CA GLN A 22 -9.36 3.63 -0.71
C GLN A 22 -8.89 4.69 -1.71
N ARG A 23 -7.97 5.58 -1.28
CA ARG A 23 -7.41 6.60 -2.16
C ARG A 23 -6.62 5.98 -3.32
N PHE A 24 -5.81 4.94 -3.04
CA PHE A 24 -5.03 4.25 -4.07
C PHE A 24 -5.91 3.62 -5.16
N THR A 25 -6.99 2.97 -4.76
CA THR A 25 -7.88 2.20 -5.64
C THR A 25 -9.00 3.04 -6.24
N GLY A 26 -9.14 4.30 -5.82
CA GLY A 26 -10.15 5.24 -6.30
C GLY A 26 -9.90 5.74 -7.73
N THR A 27 -10.79 6.64 -8.15
CA THR A 27 -10.79 7.26 -9.48
C THR A 27 -9.91 8.50 -9.59
N ASP A 28 -9.51 9.07 -8.44
CA ASP A 28 -8.70 10.27 -8.42
C ASP A 28 -7.24 9.94 -8.76
N PRO A 29 -6.63 10.61 -9.77
CA PRO A 29 -5.25 10.38 -10.13
C PRO A 29 -4.28 10.75 -9.00
N ILE A 30 -3.31 9.86 -8.76
CA ILE A 30 -2.19 10.07 -7.84
C ILE A 30 -0.92 10.22 -8.65
N THR A 31 -0.31 11.39 -8.59
CA THR A 31 0.97 11.65 -9.26
C THR A 31 2.10 10.86 -8.63
N ASP A 32 3.13 10.50 -9.38
CA ASP A 32 4.28 9.73 -8.90
C ASP A 32 5.20 10.49 -7.92
N ILE A 33 5.01 11.79 -7.76
CA ILE A 33 5.72 12.62 -6.77
C ILE A 33 4.87 12.91 -5.51
N ASP A 34 3.64 12.43 -5.45
CA ASP A 34 2.73 12.69 -4.33
C ASP A 34 3.30 12.10 -3.01
N PRO A 35 3.37 12.87 -1.90
CA PRO A 35 3.78 12.36 -0.60
C PRO A 35 2.95 11.18 -0.09
N PHE A 36 1.74 10.98 -0.62
CA PHE A 36 0.88 9.81 -0.43
C PHE A 36 1.66 8.49 -0.49
N TRP A 37 2.58 8.35 -1.46
CA TRP A 37 3.34 7.11 -1.63
C TRP A 37 4.22 6.78 -0.44
N ASN A 38 4.67 7.77 0.33
CA ASN A 38 5.41 7.51 1.56
C ASN A 38 4.52 6.83 2.58
N ASN A 39 3.30 7.35 2.77
CA ASN A 39 2.35 6.77 3.70
C ASN A 39 1.93 5.36 3.26
N LEU A 40 1.57 5.19 1.98
CA LEU A 40 1.17 3.89 1.44
C LEU A 40 2.29 2.85 1.51
N LEU A 41 3.54 3.22 1.21
CA LEU A 41 4.69 2.30 1.25
C LEU A 41 5.25 2.08 2.66
N SER A 42 4.99 2.98 3.60
CA SER A 42 5.26 2.78 5.02
C SER A 42 4.23 1.88 5.70
N PHE A 43 3.16 1.51 4.98
CA PHE A 43 2.08 0.72 5.52
C PHE A 43 2.60 -0.66 5.97
N ASN A 44 2.59 -0.90 7.28
CA ASN A 44 2.92 -2.19 7.88
C ASN A 44 1.61 -2.93 8.18
N LEU A 45 1.23 -3.84 7.28
CA LEU A 45 0.17 -4.82 7.55
C LEU A 45 0.73 -5.87 8.52
N LYS A 46 0.36 -5.81 9.79
CA LYS A 46 0.59 -6.93 10.71
C LYS A 46 -0.69 -7.75 10.76
N ILE A 47 -0.73 -8.82 9.98
CA ILE A 47 -1.73 -9.87 10.06
C ILE A 47 -1.27 -10.83 11.16
N ASP A 48 -2.18 -11.26 12.03
CA ASP A 48 -1.88 -12.36 12.95
C ASP A 48 -2.00 -13.68 12.17
N ASP A 49 -0.85 -14.27 11.81
CA ASP A 49 -0.78 -15.51 11.03
C ASP A 49 -1.42 -16.72 11.76
N TYR A 50 -1.72 -16.61 13.06
CA TYR A 50 -2.40 -17.65 13.83
C TYR A 50 -3.93 -17.60 13.69
N ASP A 51 -4.52 -16.50 13.20
CA ASP A 51 -5.96 -16.38 12.95
C ASP A 51 -6.27 -16.55 11.45
N THR A 52 -6.51 -17.80 11.06
CA THR A 52 -6.85 -18.17 9.69
C THR A 52 -8.16 -17.56 9.18
N ALA A 53 -9.11 -17.23 10.06
CA ALA A 53 -10.37 -16.61 9.66
C ALA A 53 -10.15 -15.12 9.35
N GLN A 54 -9.36 -14.45 10.18
CA GLN A 54 -8.96 -13.07 9.96
C GLN A 54 -8.11 -12.93 8.68
N ALA A 55 -7.14 -13.84 8.47
CA ALA A 55 -6.32 -13.84 7.26
C ALA A 55 -7.15 -14.03 5.98
N ARG A 56 -8.20 -14.86 6.03
CA ARG A 56 -9.12 -15.06 4.90
C ARG A 56 -10.00 -13.84 4.64
N ALA A 57 -10.60 -13.26 5.67
CA ALA A 57 -11.39 -12.04 5.55
C ALA A 57 -10.54 -10.87 5.02
N PHE A 58 -9.27 -10.86 5.41
CA PHE A 58 -8.28 -9.93 4.91
C PHE A 58 -8.03 -10.08 3.40
N ASP A 59 -7.79 -11.32 2.95
CA ASP A 59 -7.56 -11.63 1.52
C ASP A 59 -8.78 -11.31 0.65
N GLU A 60 -9.99 -11.66 1.12
CA GLU A 60 -11.24 -11.35 0.44
C GLU A 60 -11.45 -9.83 0.30
N SER A 61 -11.20 -9.06 1.36
CA SER A 61 -11.31 -7.59 1.32
C SER A 61 -10.26 -6.94 0.41
N LEU A 62 -9.03 -7.46 0.40
CA LEU A 62 -7.99 -6.98 -0.51
C LEU A 62 -8.33 -7.24 -1.97
N ASN A 63 -8.96 -8.37 -2.28
CA ASN A 63 -9.34 -8.70 -3.65
C ASN A 63 -10.27 -7.64 -4.25
N ASP A 64 -11.22 -7.12 -3.47
CA ASP A 64 -12.12 -6.05 -3.90
C ASP A 64 -11.37 -4.73 -4.21
N PHE A 65 -10.38 -4.40 -3.38
CA PHE A 65 -9.48 -3.26 -3.61
C PHE A 65 -8.65 -3.45 -4.89
N LEU A 66 -8.09 -4.63 -5.12
CA LEU A 66 -7.30 -4.93 -6.31
C LEU A 66 -8.16 -4.89 -7.58
N GLN A 67 -9.38 -5.43 -7.54
CA GLN A 67 -10.31 -5.32 -8.66
C GLN A 67 -10.67 -3.87 -8.95
N SER A 68 -10.94 -3.07 -7.91
CA SER A 68 -11.24 -1.64 -8.05
C SER A 68 -10.05 -0.87 -8.64
N LEU A 69 -8.83 -1.16 -8.19
CA LEU A 69 -7.60 -0.58 -8.76
C LEU A 69 -7.47 -0.86 -10.25
N MET A 70 -7.68 -2.12 -10.66
CA MET A 70 -7.55 -2.52 -12.05
C MET A 70 -8.65 -1.92 -12.93
N TYR A 71 -9.89 -1.86 -12.42
CA TYR A 71 -11.00 -1.21 -13.09
C TYR A 71 -10.76 0.29 -13.26
N ASN A 72 -10.33 0.97 -12.20
CA ASN A 72 -10.12 2.42 -12.20
C ASN A 72 -8.79 2.85 -12.85
N THR A 73 -7.87 1.92 -13.12
CA THR A 73 -6.55 2.21 -13.68
C THR A 73 -6.60 2.98 -15.00
N GLN A 74 -7.60 2.74 -15.85
CA GLN A 74 -7.75 3.49 -17.10
C GLN A 74 -8.08 4.97 -16.87
N THR A 75 -8.75 5.28 -15.76
CA THR A 75 -9.20 6.64 -15.39
C THR A 75 -8.16 7.34 -14.51
N SER A 76 -7.72 6.71 -13.43
CA SER A 76 -6.83 7.32 -12.44
C SER A 76 -5.35 7.19 -12.79
N GLY A 77 -4.97 6.13 -13.51
CA GLY A 77 -3.56 5.81 -13.77
C GLY A 77 -2.77 5.38 -12.52
N ASN A 78 -3.45 5.12 -11.40
CA ASN A 78 -2.80 4.89 -10.10
C ASN A 78 -1.91 3.65 -10.08
N PHE A 79 -2.30 2.58 -10.77
CA PHE A 79 -1.44 1.39 -10.90
C PHE A 79 -0.14 1.72 -11.66
N ALA A 80 -0.23 2.45 -12.77
CA ALA A 80 0.95 2.84 -13.53
C ALA A 80 1.86 3.80 -12.73
N ALA A 81 1.27 4.73 -11.97
CA ALA A 81 2.00 5.60 -11.05
C ALA A 81 2.71 4.79 -9.96
N PHE A 82 2.03 3.81 -9.37
CA PHE A 82 2.60 2.91 -8.39
C PHE A 82 3.83 2.16 -8.94
N ILE A 83 3.73 1.56 -10.13
CA ILE A 83 4.87 0.89 -10.76
C ILE A 83 6.06 1.84 -10.95
N ARG A 84 5.83 3.07 -11.42
CA ARG A 84 6.90 4.07 -11.57
C ARG A 84 7.56 4.41 -10.23
N VAL A 85 6.76 4.64 -9.19
CA VAL A 85 7.27 4.94 -7.84
C VAL A 85 8.04 3.77 -7.27
N PHE A 86 7.54 2.55 -7.43
CA PHE A 86 8.20 1.33 -6.98
C PHE A 86 9.56 1.14 -7.66
N LEU A 87 9.64 1.33 -8.98
CA LEU A 87 10.88 1.24 -9.74
C LEU A 87 11.89 2.33 -9.36
N ARG A 88 11.41 3.56 -9.14
CA ARG A 88 12.24 4.68 -8.66
C ARG A 88 12.84 4.36 -7.29
N ARG A 89 12.00 3.97 -6.32
CA ARG A 89 12.40 3.59 -4.95
C ARG A 89 13.37 2.41 -4.95
N SER A 90 13.12 1.39 -5.77
CA SER A 90 13.99 0.22 -5.89
C SER A 90 15.36 0.58 -6.46
N THR A 91 15.42 1.52 -7.40
CA THR A 91 16.68 2.03 -7.95
C THR A 91 17.44 2.86 -6.91
N GLU A 92 16.75 3.76 -6.21
CA GLU A 92 17.32 4.57 -5.12
C GLU A 92 17.96 3.68 -4.05
N LEU A 93 17.27 2.60 -3.62
CA LEU A 93 17.79 1.64 -2.64
C LEU A 93 19.08 0.96 -3.10
N LYS A 94 19.11 0.46 -4.34
CA LYS A 94 20.32 -0.16 -4.93
C LYS A 94 21.50 0.81 -4.99
N THR A 95 21.22 2.06 -5.33
CA THR A 95 22.24 3.11 -5.39
C THR A 95 22.75 3.47 -4.00
N SER A 96 21.89 3.62 -2.99
CA SER A 96 22.32 3.86 -1.60
C SER A 96 23.20 2.75 -1.04
N GLU A 97 22.88 1.47 -1.30
CA GLU A 97 23.71 0.34 -0.88
C GLU A 97 25.09 0.32 -1.54
N GLN A 98 25.20 0.85 -2.76
CA GLN A 98 26.45 0.95 -3.50
C GLN A 98 27.35 2.06 -2.94
N TYR A 99 26.77 3.20 -2.56
CA TYR A 99 27.51 4.31 -1.95
C TYR A 99 27.90 4.05 -0.49
N GLU A 100 27.15 3.24 0.25
CA GLU A 100 27.48 2.87 1.62
C GLU A 100 28.65 1.84 1.71
N LYS A 101 28.93 1.14 0.60
CA LYS A 101 30.02 0.16 0.48
C LYS A 101 31.30 0.70 -0.18
N SER A 102 31.32 2.01 -0.52
CA SER A 102 32.45 2.70 -1.16
C SER A 102 33.21 3.56 -0.16
#